data_AF-A0A8T0YNZ2-F1
#
_entry.id   AF-A0A8T0YNZ2-F1
#
_cell.length_a   1.000
_cell.length_b   1.000
_cell.length_c   1.000
_cell.angle_alpha   90.00
_cell.angle_beta   90.00
_cell.angle_gamma   90.00
#
_symmetry.space_group_name_H-M   'P 1'
#
loop_
_entity.id
_entity.type
_entity.pdbx_description
1 polymer ?
#
loop_
_entity_poly.entity_id
_entity_poly.type
_entity_poly.pdbx_seq_one_letter_code
_entity_poly.pdbx_strand_id
1 'polypeptide(L)'
;MRANKLYANIDKCVFASPEIKVLGCFVSNVGVRADPEKVKAVAAWPTPRSQKDLRKWLGLANYLHKYSAGYAGLARPLSELFK
;
A
#
# COMPACT_ATOMS: atom_id res chain seq x y z
N MET A 1 -22.78 1.46 17.51
CA MET A 1 -21.64 1.31 18.44
C MET A 1 -22.09 1.03 19.87
N ARG A 2 -22.80 1.94 20.55
CA ARG A 2 -23.17 1.75 21.98
C ARG A 2 -24.12 0.56 22.24
N ALA A 3 -25.12 0.35 21.40
CA ALA A 3 -26.04 -0.80 21.52
C ALA A 3 -25.32 -2.17 21.42
N ASN A 4 -24.22 -2.23 20.67
CA ASN A 4 -23.40 -3.43 20.49
C ASN A 4 -22.14 -3.42 21.38
N LYS A 5 -22.04 -2.50 22.35
CA LYS A 5 -20.87 -2.35 23.24
C LYS A 5 -19.52 -2.21 22.51
N LEU A 6 -19.53 -1.59 21.32
CA LEU A 6 -18.33 -1.24 20.56
C LEU A 6 -17.88 0.17 20.93
N TYR A 7 -16.59 0.33 21.22
CA TYR A 7 -15.96 1.59 21.59
C TYR A 7 -14.84 1.93 20.60
N ALA A 8 -14.76 3.20 20.21
CA ALA A 8 -13.68 3.69 19.37
C ALA A 8 -12.44 3.97 20.21
N ASN A 9 -11.26 3.65 19.67
CA ASN A 9 -10.00 4.05 20.28
C ASN A 9 -9.74 5.51 19.90
N ILE A 10 -9.85 6.42 20.87
CA ILE A 10 -9.70 7.87 20.69
C ILE A 10 -8.31 8.22 20.12
N ASP A 11 -7.25 7.53 20.53
CA ASP A 11 -5.88 7.77 20.04
C ASP A 11 -5.72 7.47 18.55
N LYS A 12 -6.64 6.69 17.96
CA LYS A 12 -6.67 6.35 16.54
C LYS A 12 -7.70 7.15 15.75
N CYS A 13 -8.50 7.98 16.42
CA CYS A 13 -9.53 8.78 15.76
C CYS A 13 -8.95 10.12 15.29
N VAL A 14 -9.18 10.43 14.02
CA VAL A 14 -8.85 11.74 13.43
C VAL A 14 -10.15 12.37 12.97
N PHE A 15 -10.43 13.59 13.43
CA PHE A 15 -11.64 14.33 13.10
C PHE A 15 -11.29 15.60 12.33
N ALA A 16 -12.16 15.97 11.37
CA ALA A 16 -12.06 17.23 10.61
C ALA A 16 -10.68 17.51 9.97
N SER A 17 -9.91 16.47 9.63
CA SER A 17 -8.63 16.63 8.92
C SER A 17 -8.88 16.73 7.42
N PRO A 18 -8.15 17.59 6.68
CA PRO A 18 -8.23 17.65 5.21
C PRO A 18 -7.78 16.35 4.54
N GLU A 19 -7.04 15.52 5.28
CA GLU A 19 -6.58 14.22 4.81
C GLU A 19 -6.51 13.21 5.97
N ILE A 20 -6.95 11.97 5.71
CA ILE A 20 -6.96 10.89 6.71
C ILE A 20 -6.35 9.60 6.17
N LYS A 21 -5.65 8.86 7.02
CA LYS A 21 -5.12 7.52 6.71
C LYS A 21 -6.21 6.48 6.96
N VAL A 22 -6.66 5.79 5.92
CA VAL A 22 -7.72 4.78 5.96
C VAL A 22 -7.26 3.54 5.20
N LEU A 23 -7.35 2.35 5.80
CA LEU A 23 -6.98 1.06 5.17
C LEU A 23 -5.59 1.05 4.51
N GLY A 24 -4.67 1.87 5.04
CA GLY A 24 -3.31 2.01 4.55
C GLY A 24 -3.23 2.71 3.19
N CYS A 25 -4.15 3.63 2.89
CA CYS A 25 -4.01 4.71 1.92
C CYS A 25 -4.38 6.03 2.60
N PHE A 26 -4.08 7.16 1.96
CA PHE A 26 -4.52 8.48 2.42
C PHE A 26 -5.67 8.97 1.53
N VAL A 27 -6.73 9.44 2.15
CA VAL A 27 -7.92 9.96 1.49
C VAL A 27 -8.03 11.44 1.80
N SER A 28 -8.10 12.25 0.76
CA SER A 28 -8.28 13.70 0.83
C SER A 28 -9.41 14.15 -0.12
N ASN A 29 -9.68 15.45 -0.15
CA ASN A 29 -10.60 16.06 -1.10
C ASN A 29 -10.18 15.90 -2.58
N VAL A 30 -8.88 15.71 -2.86
CA VAL A 30 -8.35 15.51 -4.22
C VAL A 30 -8.50 14.05 -4.67
N GLY A 31 -8.60 13.11 -3.74
CA GLY A 31 -8.78 11.69 -4.03
C GLY A 31 -8.03 10.77 -3.08
N VAL A 32 -7.65 9.60 -3.59
CA VAL A 32 -6.94 8.57 -2.81
C VAL A 32 -5.49 8.49 -3.26
N ARG A 33 -4.55 8.65 -2.32
CA ARG A 33 -3.12 8.51 -2.56
C ARG A 33 -2.51 7.34 -1.80
N ALA A 34 -1.43 6.79 -2.34
CA ALA A 34 -0.65 5.76 -1.67
C ALA A 34 -0.04 6.28 -0.37
N ASP A 35 0.13 5.38 0.59
CA ASP A 35 0.84 5.66 1.84
C ASP A 35 2.34 5.85 1.56
N PRO A 36 2.92 7.05 1.81
CA PRO A 36 4.34 7.32 1.55
C PRO A 36 5.27 6.35 2.26
N GLU A 37 4.89 5.86 3.44
CA GLU A 37 5.68 4.87 4.18
C GLU A 37 5.75 3.55 3.43
N LYS A 38 4.63 3.11 2.84
CA LYS A 38 4.59 1.89 2.02
C LYS A 38 5.35 2.08 0.71
N VAL A 39 5.21 3.25 0.07
CA VAL A 39 5.99 3.57 -1.13
C VAL A 39 7.49 3.53 -0.81
N LYS A 40 7.90 4.16 0.30
CA LYS A 40 9.29 4.15 0.76
C LYS A 40 9.79 2.75 1.08
N ALA A 41 8.97 1.90 1.70
CA ALA A 41 9.33 0.52 1.99
C ALA A 41 9.55 -0.31 0.71
N VAL A 42 8.73 -0.12 -0.33
CA VAL A 42 8.93 -0.77 -1.64
C VAL A 42 10.20 -0.26 -2.32
N ALA A 43 10.46 1.05 -2.27
CA ALA A 43 11.60 1.68 -2.92
C ALA A 43 12.94 1.40 -2.22
N ALA A 44 12.94 1.31 -0.89
CA ALA A 44 14.12 1.00 -0.08
C ALA A 44 14.43 -0.50 0.00
N TRP A 45 13.59 -1.35 -0.59
CA TRP A 45 13.80 -2.80 -0.58
C TRP A 45 15.11 -3.14 -1.32
N PRO A 46 15.99 -3.96 -0.74
CA PRO A 46 17.26 -4.31 -1.39
C PRO A 46 17.04 -5.08 -2.68
N THR A 47 17.91 -4.88 -3.68
CA THR A 47 17.81 -5.58 -4.97
C THR A 47 17.70 -7.10 -4.75
N PRO A 48 16.59 -7.75 -5.17
CA PRO A 48 16.38 -9.16 -4.95
C PRO A 48 17.48 -9.98 -5.62
N ARG A 49 18.11 -10.89 -4.86
CA ARG A 49 19.17 -11.79 -5.37
C ARG A 49 18.68 -13.21 -5.60
N SER A 50 17.45 -13.52 -5.22
CA SER A 50 16.83 -14.83 -5.38
C SER A 50 15.40 -14.71 -5.90
N GLN A 51 14.90 -15.75 -6.57
CA GLN A 51 13.49 -15.80 -6.98
C GLN A 51 12.54 -15.69 -5.76
N LYS A 52 12.90 -16.27 -4.61
CA LYS A 52 12.08 -16.16 -3.39
C LYS A 52 11.95 -14.71 -2.93
N ASP A 53 13.04 -13.95 -2.98
CA ASP A 53 13.05 -12.54 -2.59
C ASP A 53 12.32 -11.67 -3.61
N LEU A 54 12.47 -11.98 -4.91
CA LEU A 54 11.73 -11.31 -5.97
C LEU A 54 10.21 -11.49 -5.79
N ARG A 55 9.77 -12.70 -5.41
CA ARG A 55 8.34 -12.98 -5.19
C ARG A 55 7.79 -12.24 -3.98
N LYS A 56 8.57 -12.13 -2.90
CA LYS A 56 8.22 -11.30 -1.72
C LYS A 56 8.11 -9.83 -2.11
N TRP A 57 9.09 -9.31 -2.84
CA TRP A 57 9.09 -7.93 -3.29
C TRP A 57 7.91 -7.62 -4.21
N LEU A 58 7.60 -8.50 -5.18
CA LEU A 58 6.44 -8.33 -6.05
C LEU A 58 5.11 -8.36 -5.28
N GLY A 59 5.01 -9.20 -4.23
CA GLY A 59 3.85 -9.20 -3.33
C GLY A 59 3.66 -7.86 -2.62
N LEU A 60 4.75 -7.24 -2.17
CA LEU A 60 4.74 -5.90 -1.57
C LEU A 60 4.43 -4.81 -2.61
N ALA A 61 5.10 -4.84 -3.76
CA ALA A 61 4.93 -3.90 -4.86
C ALA A 61 3.50 -3.94 -5.45
N ASN A 62 2.81 -5.07 -5.33
CA ASN A 62 1.42 -5.20 -5.76
C ASN A 62 0.48 -4.24 -5.02
N TYR A 63 0.84 -3.73 -3.84
CA TYR A 63 0.11 -2.64 -3.19
C TYR A 63 -0.01 -1.40 -4.10
N LEU A 64 0.99 -1.14 -4.95
CA LEU A 64 1.07 0.03 -5.81
C LEU A 64 0.26 -0.10 -7.10
N HIS A 65 -0.31 -1.27 -7.44
CA HIS A 65 -1.01 -1.46 -8.73
C HIS A 65 -2.16 -0.46 -8.95
N LYS A 66 -2.82 0.00 -7.88
CA LYS A 66 -3.92 0.98 -7.94
C LYS A 66 -3.44 2.42 -8.18
N TYR A 67 -2.17 2.69 -7.90
CA TYR A 67 -1.58 4.03 -7.91
C TYR A 67 -0.58 4.22 -9.06
N SER A 68 -0.18 3.14 -9.73
CA SER A 68 0.78 3.15 -10.83
C SER A 68 0.09 2.83 -12.16
N ALA A 69 0.10 3.79 -13.08
CA ALA A 69 -0.36 3.56 -14.44
C ALA A 69 0.52 2.50 -15.13
N GLY A 70 -0.11 1.52 -15.77
CA GLY A 70 0.63 0.48 -16.50
C GLY A 70 1.42 -0.51 -15.62
N TYR A 71 1.08 -0.64 -14.32
CA TYR A 71 1.78 -1.56 -13.39
C TYR A 71 1.94 -2.98 -13.95
N ALA A 72 0.90 -3.52 -14.60
CA ALA A 72 0.95 -4.86 -15.19
C ALA A 72 2.06 -5.01 -16.24
N GLY A 73 2.28 -3.99 -17.08
CA GLY A 73 3.36 -4.00 -18.07
C GLY A 73 4.75 -3.95 -17.43
N LEU A 74 4.89 -3.15 -16.36
CA LEU A 74 6.15 -3.04 -15.61
C LEU A 74 6.47 -4.32 -14.82
N ALA A 75 5.46 -4.96 -14.24
CA ALA A 75 5.63 -6.17 -13.42
C ALA A 75 5.74 -7.45 -14.27
N ARG A 76 5.33 -7.42 -15.54
CA ARG A 76 5.36 -8.58 -16.45
C ARG A 76 6.74 -9.22 -16.61
N PRO A 77 7.83 -8.50 -16.97
CA PRO A 77 9.14 -9.11 -17.14
C PRO A 77 9.63 -9.78 -15.85
N LEU A 78 9.31 -9.20 -14.69
CA LEU A 78 9.68 -9.78 -13.39
C LEU A 78 8.84 -11.01 -13.04
N SER A 79 7.58 -11.06 -13.48
CA SER A 79 6.67 -12.18 -13.28
C SER A 79 7.02 -13.37 -14.18
N GLU A 80 7.57 -13.12 -15.36
CA GLU A 80 8.05 -14.15 -16.29
C GLU A 80 9.28 -14.90 -15.76
N LEU A 81 10.07 -14.31 -14.86
CA LEU A 81 11.21 -14.97 -14.20
C LEU A 81 10.81 -16.10 -13.22
N PHE A 82 9.51 -16.30 -12.99
CA PHE A 82 8.98 -17.40 -12.18
C PHE A 82 8.40 -18.56 -13.00
N LYS A 83 8.43 -18.45 -14.33
CA LYS A 83 8.11 -19.55 -15.23
C LYS A 83 9.36 -20.38 -15.47
#